data_AF-A0A931XY71-F1
#
_entry.id   AF-A0A931XY71-F1
#
_cell.length_a   1.000
_cell.length_b   1.000
_cell.length_c   1.000
_cell.angle_alpha   90.00
_cell.angle_beta   90.00
_cell.angle_gamma   90.00
#
_symmetry.space_group_name_H-M   'P 1'
#
loop_
_entity.id
_entity.type
_entity.pdbx_description
1 polymer ?
#
loop_
_entity_poly.entity_id
_entity_poly.type
_entity_poly.pdbx_seq_one_letter_code
_entity_poly.pdbx_strand_id
1 'polypeptide(L)'
;MSQRRARGVRGAILAIVVALAAPTAAARAATRDDLAAAEAVADPLARRSALEAIAKGPRDTAEGKDLAARASFRLGELAEKERRFADAIARYRDVLAVDPGNWFAAAARARVEVLSAYEGAFDELAALDAVRKYPARASDPAALDALARAAASWRGRARGEALLFVAEAWTGRVGQPAKAIAPALAAARDPRVERAQRDAGWDLAWAALRAVGDLDRANREIAQDPGAPEPIKKRVRRDVRRRTLQRTSTVVASATALAGAAALVTAIGRRRGRVVLDAATRPLAVAFLLLTPLLAAVLADAWDRGMGAHFAPFAAALLGVHLFAASWRGAFGDRARAARMAGGLAAALAVIAAAYLVLARAEARGTPLLESFGL
;
A
#
# COMPACT_ATOMS: atom_id res chain seq x y z
N MET A 1 -38.45 21.80 -51.24
CA MET A 1 -37.56 22.70 -50.45
C MET A 1 -38.28 23.68 -49.50
N SER A 2 -39.63 23.71 -49.41
CA SER A 2 -40.35 24.70 -48.59
C SER A 2 -40.56 24.33 -47.10
N GLN A 3 -40.70 23.04 -46.75
CA GLN A 3 -41.03 22.64 -45.36
C GLN A 3 -39.87 22.69 -44.35
N ARG A 4 -38.59 22.64 -44.77
CA ARG A 4 -37.45 22.72 -43.85
C ARG A 4 -37.18 24.15 -43.33
N ARG A 5 -37.55 25.19 -44.09
CA ARG A 5 -37.38 26.59 -43.63
C ARG A 5 -38.44 27.00 -42.59
N ALA A 6 -39.65 26.45 -42.66
CA ALA A 6 -40.72 26.79 -41.72
C ALA A 6 -40.50 26.28 -40.28
N ARG A 7 -39.74 25.19 -40.09
CA ARG A 7 -39.39 24.68 -38.75
C ARG A 7 -38.28 25.52 -38.07
N GLY A 8 -37.35 26.06 -38.85
CA GLY A 8 -36.29 26.94 -38.32
C GLY A 8 -36.84 28.27 -37.80
N VAL A 9 -37.82 28.86 -38.50
CA VAL A 9 -38.41 30.15 -38.12
C VAL A 9 -39.32 30.02 -36.89
N ARG A 10 -40.10 28.94 -36.77
CA ARG A 10 -40.92 28.69 -35.57
C ARG A 10 -40.08 28.41 -34.32
N GLY A 11 -38.93 27.71 -34.46
CA GLY A 11 -37.99 27.54 -33.36
C GLY A 11 -37.32 28.85 -32.93
N ALA A 12 -36.94 29.70 -33.89
CA ALA A 12 -36.35 31.00 -33.62
C ALA A 12 -37.34 31.99 -32.97
N ILE A 13 -38.61 32.01 -33.42
CA ILE A 13 -39.64 32.86 -32.82
C ILE A 13 -40.01 32.37 -31.42
N LEU A 14 -40.06 31.05 -31.16
CA LEU A 14 -40.31 30.55 -29.81
C LEU A 14 -39.14 30.86 -28.86
N ALA A 15 -37.89 30.77 -29.33
CA ALA A 15 -36.72 31.17 -28.56
C ALA A 15 -36.68 32.67 -28.27
N ILE A 16 -37.10 33.51 -29.22
CA ILE A 16 -37.19 34.96 -29.06
C ILE A 16 -38.37 35.34 -28.15
N VAL A 17 -39.50 34.64 -28.18
CA VAL A 17 -40.64 34.90 -27.28
C VAL A 17 -40.35 34.43 -25.85
N VAL A 18 -39.60 33.34 -25.65
CA VAL A 18 -39.10 32.94 -24.31
C VAL A 18 -38.02 33.92 -23.81
N ALA A 19 -37.24 34.53 -24.70
CA ALA A 19 -36.27 35.57 -24.34
C ALA A 19 -36.90 36.96 -24.09
N LEU A 20 -38.02 37.29 -24.75
CA LEU A 20 -38.73 38.58 -24.62
C LEU A 20 -39.84 38.57 -23.57
N ALA A 21 -40.30 37.39 -23.14
CA ALA A 21 -41.06 37.20 -21.91
C ALA A 21 -40.15 37.01 -20.69
N ALA A 22 -38.89 37.47 -20.76
CA ALA A 22 -38.08 37.74 -19.59
C ALA A 22 -38.79 38.86 -18.82
N PRO A 23 -39.50 38.51 -17.74
CA PRO A 23 -40.41 39.45 -17.11
C PRO A 23 -39.58 40.60 -16.54
N THR A 24 -40.13 41.80 -16.61
CA THR A 24 -39.96 42.84 -15.58
C THR A 24 -40.58 42.33 -14.26
N ALA A 25 -40.18 41.13 -13.83
CA ALA A 25 -40.52 40.57 -12.55
C ALA A 25 -39.74 41.41 -11.55
N ALA A 26 -40.47 42.31 -10.89
CA ALA A 26 -40.14 42.65 -9.52
C ALA A 26 -39.68 41.36 -8.83
N ALA A 27 -38.45 41.38 -8.32
CA ALA A 27 -37.73 40.21 -7.83
C ALA A 27 -38.58 39.43 -6.82
N ARG A 28 -39.36 38.46 -7.30
CA ARG A 28 -40.11 37.58 -6.42
C ARG A 28 -39.08 36.82 -5.60
N ALA A 29 -39.23 36.85 -4.29
CA ALA A 29 -38.38 36.08 -3.40
C ALA A 29 -38.40 34.60 -3.82
N ALA A 30 -37.22 34.02 -4.04
CA ALA A 30 -37.08 32.61 -4.32
C ALA A 30 -37.66 31.80 -3.16
N THR A 31 -38.18 30.61 -3.46
CA THR A 31 -38.77 29.69 -2.48
C THR A 31 -37.95 28.41 -2.39
N ARG A 32 -38.27 27.57 -1.39
CA ARG A 32 -37.68 26.22 -1.27
C ARG A 32 -38.00 25.34 -2.48
N ASP A 33 -39.18 25.51 -3.08
CA ASP A 33 -39.59 24.76 -4.28
C ASP A 33 -38.78 25.18 -5.50
N ASP A 34 -38.45 26.46 -5.64
CA ASP A 34 -37.57 26.95 -6.72
C ASP A 34 -36.17 26.33 -6.62
N LEU A 35 -35.65 26.20 -5.40
CA LEU A 35 -34.36 25.56 -5.16
C LEU A 35 -34.39 24.06 -5.46
N ALA A 36 -35.45 23.36 -5.05
CA ALA A 36 -35.63 21.96 -5.39
C ALA A 36 -35.77 21.76 -6.91
N ALA A 37 -36.51 22.64 -7.59
CA ALA A 37 -36.65 22.64 -9.04
C ALA A 37 -35.31 22.88 -9.73
N ALA A 38 -34.51 23.84 -9.25
CA ALA A 38 -33.16 24.10 -9.75
C ALA A 38 -32.24 22.87 -9.58
N GLU A 39 -32.25 22.23 -8.40
CA GLU A 39 -31.47 21.01 -8.13
C GLU A 39 -31.90 19.84 -9.05
N ALA A 40 -33.18 19.77 -9.44
CA ALA A 40 -33.72 18.74 -10.32
C ALA A 40 -33.40 18.93 -11.82
N VAL A 41 -32.96 20.11 -12.26
CA VAL A 41 -32.65 20.39 -13.68
C VAL A 41 -31.55 19.45 -14.17
N ALA A 42 -31.81 18.65 -15.22
CA ALA A 42 -30.85 17.65 -15.72
C ALA A 42 -29.64 18.28 -16.45
N ASP A 43 -29.86 19.36 -17.19
CA ASP A 43 -28.80 20.07 -17.90
C ASP A 43 -27.89 20.84 -16.91
N PRO A 44 -26.56 20.57 -16.87
CA PRO A 44 -25.66 21.21 -15.91
C PRO A 44 -25.60 22.73 -16.04
N LEU A 45 -25.72 23.27 -17.26
CA LEU A 45 -25.66 24.71 -17.50
C LEU A 45 -26.93 25.38 -16.97
N ALA A 46 -28.11 24.89 -17.35
CA ALA A 46 -29.39 25.39 -16.86
C ALA A 46 -29.52 25.25 -15.33
N ARG A 47 -29.05 24.12 -14.75
CA ARG A 47 -28.97 23.94 -13.29
C ARG A 47 -28.13 25.03 -12.64
N ARG A 48 -26.93 25.30 -13.18
CA ARG A 48 -26.05 26.35 -12.65
C ARG A 48 -26.72 27.72 -12.73
N SER A 49 -27.30 28.07 -13.88
CA SER A 49 -27.97 29.36 -14.07
C SER A 49 -29.15 29.54 -13.11
N ALA A 50 -29.95 28.49 -12.88
CA ALA A 50 -31.05 28.53 -11.91
C ALA A 50 -30.55 28.74 -10.48
N LEU A 51 -29.51 28.00 -10.05
CA LEU A 51 -28.90 28.18 -8.73
C LEU A 51 -28.26 29.57 -8.57
N GLU A 52 -27.66 30.14 -9.61
CA GLU A 52 -27.10 31.49 -9.58
C GLU A 52 -28.18 32.57 -9.42
N ALA A 53 -29.35 32.39 -10.02
CA ALA A 53 -30.48 33.29 -9.82
C ALA A 53 -30.95 33.29 -8.36
N ILE A 54 -31.07 32.11 -7.73
CA ILE A 54 -31.46 31.98 -6.33
C ILE A 54 -30.40 32.57 -5.41
N ALA A 55 -29.11 32.28 -5.65
CA ALA A 55 -28.00 32.79 -4.85
C ALA A 55 -27.91 34.33 -4.87
N LYS A 56 -28.32 34.97 -5.98
CA LYS A 56 -28.35 36.43 -6.15
C LYS A 56 -29.68 37.08 -5.73
N GLY A 57 -30.68 36.30 -5.32
CA GLY A 57 -31.99 36.79 -4.90
C GLY A 57 -31.94 37.64 -3.63
N PRO A 58 -33.10 38.20 -3.19
CA PRO A 58 -33.20 39.00 -1.97
C PRO A 58 -32.67 38.26 -0.73
N ARG A 59 -31.91 38.97 0.12
CA ARG A 59 -31.25 38.45 1.34
C ARG A 59 -31.63 39.23 2.61
N ASP A 60 -32.70 40.01 2.52
CA ASP A 60 -33.23 40.86 3.59
C ASP A 60 -33.94 40.03 4.67
N THR A 61 -34.54 38.91 4.31
CA THR A 61 -35.18 37.97 5.24
C THR A 61 -34.27 36.81 5.64
N ALA A 62 -34.56 36.18 6.79
CA ALA A 62 -33.85 34.98 7.24
C ALA A 62 -33.99 33.81 6.24
N GLU A 63 -35.18 33.62 5.67
CA GLU A 63 -35.43 32.60 4.65
C GLU A 63 -34.66 32.89 3.35
N GLY A 64 -34.62 34.15 2.91
CA GLY A 64 -33.83 34.55 1.74
C GLY A 64 -32.33 34.29 1.93
N LYS A 65 -31.78 34.57 3.12
CA LYS A 65 -30.38 34.24 3.47
C LYS A 65 -30.13 32.73 3.44
N ASP A 66 -31.01 31.92 4.04
CA ASP A 66 -30.89 30.45 4.02
C ASP A 66 -30.91 29.90 2.59
N LEU A 67 -31.86 30.33 1.76
CA LEU A 67 -31.95 29.90 0.36
C LEU A 67 -30.72 30.33 -0.45
N ALA A 68 -30.26 31.57 -0.30
CA ALA A 68 -29.09 32.09 -1.00
C ALA A 68 -27.81 31.34 -0.59
N ALA A 69 -27.66 31.03 0.71
CA ALA A 69 -26.54 30.27 1.20
C ALA A 69 -26.58 28.81 0.73
N ARG A 70 -27.74 28.15 0.76
CA ARG A 70 -27.89 26.79 0.21
C ARG A 70 -27.59 26.73 -1.28
N ALA A 71 -28.11 27.67 -2.07
CA ALA A 71 -27.82 27.76 -3.50
C ALA A 71 -26.32 27.98 -3.76
N SER A 72 -25.67 28.87 -2.99
CA SER A 72 -24.22 29.09 -3.07
C SER A 72 -23.42 27.83 -2.75
N PHE A 73 -23.82 27.09 -1.71
CA PHE A 73 -23.19 25.80 -1.37
C PHE A 73 -23.28 24.80 -2.54
N ARG A 74 -24.47 24.65 -3.15
CA ARG A 74 -24.66 23.79 -4.34
C ARG A 74 -23.84 24.22 -5.54
N LEU A 75 -23.68 25.52 -5.76
CA LEU A 75 -22.80 26.04 -6.80
C LEU A 75 -21.33 25.69 -6.53
N GLY A 76 -20.91 25.73 -5.26
CA GLY A 76 -19.58 25.26 -4.84
C GLY A 76 -19.35 23.78 -5.16
N GLU A 77 -20.31 22.93 -4.79
CA GLU A 77 -20.24 21.48 -5.09
C GLU A 77 -20.19 21.20 -6.61
N LEU A 78 -20.96 21.95 -7.40
CA LEU A 78 -20.96 21.82 -8.85
C LEU A 78 -19.62 22.25 -9.44
N ALA A 79 -19.05 23.37 -8.97
CA ALA A 79 -17.74 23.84 -9.39
C ALA A 79 -16.63 22.83 -9.04
N GLU A 80 -16.64 22.20 -7.86
CA GLU A 80 -15.70 21.12 -7.53
C GLU A 80 -15.83 19.89 -8.45
N LYS A 81 -17.06 19.48 -8.76
CA LYS A 81 -17.31 18.35 -9.69
C LYS A 81 -16.72 18.62 -11.08
N GLU A 82 -16.77 19.88 -11.49
CA GLU A 82 -16.22 20.36 -12.76
C GLU A 82 -14.74 20.74 -12.67
N ARG A 83 -14.09 20.55 -11.51
CA ARG A 83 -12.67 20.87 -11.25
C ARG A 83 -12.35 22.37 -11.35
N ARG A 84 -13.35 23.24 -11.16
CA ARG A 84 -13.20 24.70 -11.04
C ARG A 84 -13.03 25.09 -9.57
N PHE A 85 -11.91 24.68 -8.96
CA PHE A 85 -11.72 24.81 -7.51
C PHE A 85 -11.66 26.25 -7.00
N ALA A 86 -11.13 27.19 -7.80
CA ALA A 86 -11.16 28.62 -7.46
C ALA A 86 -12.60 29.12 -7.32
N ASP A 87 -13.47 28.80 -8.29
CA ASP A 87 -14.89 29.13 -8.26
C ASP A 87 -15.56 28.46 -7.05
N ALA A 88 -15.23 27.19 -6.77
CA ALA A 88 -15.78 26.48 -5.63
C ALA A 88 -15.48 27.17 -4.29
N ILE A 89 -14.24 27.58 -4.06
CA ILE A 89 -13.85 28.33 -2.84
C ILE A 89 -14.64 29.64 -2.75
N ALA A 90 -14.75 30.39 -3.85
CA ALA A 90 -15.52 31.64 -3.87
C ALA A 90 -16.98 31.39 -3.43
N ARG A 91 -17.62 30.36 -3.99
CA ARG A 91 -19.00 29.98 -3.63
C ARG A 91 -19.15 29.53 -2.19
N TYR A 92 -18.20 28.80 -1.63
CA TYR A 92 -18.23 28.44 -0.21
C TYR A 92 -18.00 29.64 0.71
N ARG A 93 -17.19 30.62 0.30
CA ARG A 93 -17.04 31.88 1.02
C ARG A 93 -18.33 32.71 0.96
N ASP A 94 -19.09 32.66 -0.14
CA ASP A 94 -20.41 33.28 -0.22
C ASP A 94 -21.37 32.72 0.85
N VAL A 95 -21.36 31.39 1.08
CA VAL A 95 -22.16 30.74 2.16
C VAL A 95 -21.83 31.38 3.51
N LEU A 96 -20.53 31.50 3.82
CA LEU A 96 -20.05 32.05 5.09
C LEU A 96 -20.32 33.55 5.23
N ALA A 97 -20.39 34.29 4.13
CA ALA A 97 -20.69 35.72 4.14
C ALA A 97 -22.18 36.02 4.27
N VAL A 98 -23.04 35.19 3.68
CA VAL A 98 -24.50 35.37 3.70
C VAL A 98 -25.09 35.03 5.06
N ASP A 99 -24.73 33.86 5.60
CA ASP A 99 -25.19 33.42 6.91
C ASP A 99 -24.15 32.47 7.55
N PRO A 100 -23.24 32.99 8.40
CA PRO A 100 -22.22 32.20 9.07
C PRO A 100 -22.79 31.14 10.04
N GLY A 101 -24.06 31.28 10.45
CA GLY A 101 -24.73 30.41 11.43
C GLY A 101 -25.59 29.32 10.82
N ASN A 102 -25.81 29.32 9.49
CA ASN A 102 -26.61 28.26 8.86
C ASN A 102 -25.90 26.89 8.93
N TRP A 103 -26.68 25.84 8.69
CA TRP A 103 -26.17 24.47 8.79
C TRP A 103 -25.10 24.14 7.73
N PHE A 104 -25.12 24.81 6.57
CA PHE A 104 -24.12 24.65 5.51
C PHE A 104 -22.78 25.32 5.82
N ALA A 105 -22.74 26.30 6.72
CA ALA A 105 -21.55 27.11 6.99
C ALA A 105 -20.42 26.26 7.56
N ALA A 106 -20.73 25.27 8.41
CA ALA A 106 -19.74 24.33 8.92
C ALA A 106 -19.08 23.52 7.79
N ALA A 107 -19.89 22.97 6.89
CA ALA A 107 -19.40 22.20 5.74
C ALA A 107 -18.62 23.09 4.75
N ALA A 108 -19.10 24.30 4.47
CA ALA A 108 -18.43 25.27 3.61
C ALA A 108 -17.06 25.65 4.18
N ARG A 109 -16.96 25.90 5.49
CA ARG A 109 -15.69 26.21 6.17
C ARG A 109 -14.69 25.06 6.02
N ALA A 110 -15.11 23.83 6.27
CA ALA A 110 -14.26 22.65 6.09
C ALA A 110 -13.79 22.48 4.63
N ARG A 111 -14.67 22.76 3.65
CA ARG A 111 -14.30 22.72 2.23
C ARG A 111 -13.30 23.82 1.85
N VAL A 112 -13.50 25.05 2.32
CA VAL A 112 -12.55 26.15 2.12
C VAL A 112 -11.20 25.80 2.71
N GLU A 113 -11.15 25.25 3.92
CA GLU A 113 -9.92 24.83 4.59
C GLU A 113 -9.17 23.78 3.76
N VAL A 114 -9.86 22.71 3.34
CA VAL A 114 -9.26 21.63 2.52
C VAL A 114 -8.73 22.16 1.19
N LEU A 115 -9.52 22.97 0.47
CA LEU A 115 -9.10 23.48 -0.84
C LEU A 115 -8.03 24.57 -0.73
N SER A 116 -8.05 25.38 0.33
CA SER A 116 -7.02 26.41 0.55
C SER A 116 -5.65 25.81 0.87
N ALA A 117 -5.59 24.57 1.38
CA ALA A 117 -4.33 23.84 1.58
C ALA A 117 -3.57 23.52 0.27
N TYR A 118 -4.17 23.77 -0.89
CA TYR A 118 -3.52 23.66 -2.20
C TYR A 118 -2.89 24.97 -2.68
N GLU A 119 -3.03 26.08 -1.93
CA GLU A 119 -2.33 27.35 -2.21
C GLU A 119 -2.53 27.89 -3.64
N GLY A 120 -3.66 27.58 -4.27
CA GLY A 120 -3.95 28.00 -5.65
C GLY A 120 -3.44 27.04 -6.74
N ALA A 121 -2.82 25.91 -6.37
CA ALA A 121 -2.41 24.84 -7.27
C ALA A 121 -3.61 24.01 -7.79
N PHE A 122 -4.62 24.70 -8.32
CA PHE A 122 -5.89 24.11 -8.72
C PHE A 122 -5.83 23.37 -10.05
N ASP A 123 -4.93 23.78 -10.96
CA ASP A 123 -4.69 23.07 -12.21
C ASP A 123 -4.04 21.71 -11.95
N GLU A 124 -3.09 21.65 -11.00
CA GLU A 124 -2.49 20.38 -10.57
C GLU A 124 -3.51 19.47 -9.89
N LEU A 125 -4.35 20.02 -9.00
CA LEU A 125 -5.42 19.27 -8.36
C LEU A 125 -6.45 18.76 -9.39
N ALA A 126 -6.78 19.57 -10.40
CA ALA A 126 -7.70 19.18 -11.48
C ALA A 126 -7.13 18.04 -12.32
N ALA A 127 -5.83 18.07 -12.60
CA ALA A 127 -5.13 17.00 -13.31
C ALA A 127 -5.10 15.69 -12.50
N LEU A 128 -4.83 15.76 -11.19
CA LEU A 128 -4.92 14.61 -10.28
C LEU A 128 -6.35 14.02 -10.26
N ASP A 129 -7.36 14.86 -10.07
CA ASP A 129 -8.76 14.42 -10.03
C ASP A 129 -9.25 13.83 -11.35
N ALA A 130 -8.70 14.28 -12.49
CA ALA A 130 -9.00 13.75 -13.81
C ALA A 130 -8.62 12.27 -13.97
N VAL A 131 -7.68 11.77 -13.16
CA VAL A 131 -7.26 10.37 -13.14
C VAL A 131 -7.94 9.64 -11.98
N ARG A 132 -7.92 10.22 -10.78
CA ARG A 132 -8.43 9.60 -9.54
C ARG A 132 -9.92 9.27 -9.56
N LYS A 133 -10.76 10.15 -10.11
CA LYS A 133 -12.23 9.99 -10.08
C LYS A 133 -12.76 8.95 -11.07
N TYR A 134 -11.97 8.53 -12.06
CA TYR A 134 -12.41 7.63 -13.12
C TYR A 134 -11.66 6.29 -13.02
N PRO A 135 -12.31 5.19 -12.60
CA PRO A 135 -11.64 3.89 -12.38
C PRO A 135 -10.84 3.40 -13.60
N ALA A 136 -11.36 3.60 -14.82
CA ALA A 136 -10.65 3.21 -16.04
C ALA A 136 -9.31 3.94 -16.22
N ARG A 137 -9.23 5.23 -15.87
CA ARG A 137 -7.99 6.02 -15.95
C ARG A 137 -7.05 5.71 -14.78
N ALA A 138 -7.60 5.49 -13.59
CA ALA A 138 -6.83 5.10 -12.41
C ALA A 138 -6.14 3.73 -12.56
N SER A 139 -6.60 2.90 -13.51
CA SER A 139 -5.99 1.61 -13.85
C SER A 139 -5.27 1.62 -15.20
N ASP A 140 -5.20 2.76 -15.90
CA ASP A 140 -4.53 2.89 -17.20
C ASP A 140 -3.03 3.23 -16.99
N PRO A 141 -2.10 2.33 -17.36
CA PRO A 141 -0.66 2.56 -17.30
C PRO A 141 -0.22 3.91 -17.90
N ALA A 142 -0.79 4.30 -19.05
CA ALA A 142 -0.39 5.51 -19.76
C ALA A 142 -0.83 6.78 -19.01
N ALA A 143 -2.05 6.78 -18.46
CA ALA A 143 -2.56 7.87 -17.64
C ALA A 143 -1.75 8.04 -16.34
N LEU A 144 -1.38 6.95 -15.68
CA LEU A 144 -0.53 6.97 -14.47
C LEU A 144 0.88 7.49 -14.78
N ASP A 145 1.50 7.03 -15.87
CA ASP A 145 2.82 7.51 -16.29
C ASP A 145 2.79 9.00 -16.68
N ALA A 146 1.72 9.46 -17.34
CA ALA A 146 1.54 10.88 -17.66
C ALA A 146 1.37 11.73 -16.38
N LEU A 147 0.58 11.25 -15.42
CA LEU A 147 0.39 11.93 -14.14
C LEU A 147 1.69 12.00 -13.34
N ALA A 148 2.47 10.92 -13.27
CA ALA A 148 3.77 10.92 -12.59
C ALA A 148 4.75 11.92 -13.22
N ARG A 149 4.81 11.98 -14.55
CA ARG A 149 5.66 12.96 -15.26
C ARG A 149 5.22 14.40 -14.98
N ALA A 150 3.92 14.68 -15.02
CA ALA A 150 3.40 16.02 -14.71
C ALA A 150 3.72 16.41 -13.24
N ALA A 151 3.48 15.48 -12.30
CA ALA A 151 3.75 15.67 -10.88
C ALA A 151 5.22 16.02 -10.57
N ALA A 152 6.17 15.59 -11.41
CA ALA A 152 7.58 15.90 -11.24
C ALA A 152 7.89 17.41 -11.27
N SER A 153 7.06 18.24 -11.91
CA SER A 153 7.19 19.70 -11.92
C SER A 153 6.27 20.44 -10.93
N TRP A 154 5.29 19.76 -10.35
CA TRP A 154 4.33 20.37 -9.42
C TRP A 154 4.98 20.78 -8.10
N ARG A 155 4.28 21.61 -7.33
CA ARG A 155 4.71 22.09 -6.01
C ARG A 155 3.65 21.78 -4.94
N GLY A 156 4.06 21.82 -3.68
CA GLY A 156 3.17 21.69 -2.52
C GLY A 156 2.42 20.36 -2.44
N ARG A 157 1.21 20.42 -1.89
CA ARG A 157 0.39 19.26 -1.54
C ARG A 157 -0.02 18.39 -2.74
N ALA A 158 -0.39 19.01 -3.87
CA ALA A 158 -0.85 18.29 -5.06
C ALA A 158 0.21 17.32 -5.60
N ARG A 159 1.49 17.72 -5.55
CA ARG A 159 2.62 16.87 -5.93
C ARG A 159 2.68 15.60 -5.09
N GLY A 160 2.65 15.74 -3.76
CA GLY A 160 2.72 14.62 -2.83
C GLY A 160 1.55 13.65 -3.03
N GLU A 161 0.32 14.17 -3.08
CA GLU A 161 -0.88 13.35 -3.30
C GLU A 161 -0.83 12.60 -4.64
N ALA A 162 -0.38 13.24 -5.72
CA ALA A 162 -0.31 12.60 -7.02
C ALA A 162 0.73 11.49 -7.07
N LEU A 163 1.92 11.71 -6.51
CA LEU A 163 2.97 10.69 -6.46
C LEU A 163 2.55 9.47 -5.61
N LEU A 164 1.92 9.71 -4.45
CA LEU A 164 1.39 8.63 -3.61
C LEU A 164 0.26 7.87 -4.32
N PHE A 165 -0.69 8.58 -4.93
CA PHE A 165 -1.77 7.97 -5.70
C PHE A 165 -1.23 7.10 -6.84
N VAL A 166 -0.24 7.58 -7.60
CA VAL A 166 0.37 6.81 -8.67
C VAL A 166 1.07 5.56 -8.12
N ALA A 167 1.81 5.66 -7.02
CA ALA A 167 2.47 4.52 -6.39
C ALA A 167 1.46 3.46 -5.91
N GLU A 168 0.36 3.89 -5.27
CA GLU A 168 -0.72 3.01 -4.83
C GLU A 168 -1.41 2.33 -6.02
N ALA A 169 -1.73 3.10 -7.08
CA ALA A 169 -2.37 2.57 -8.28
C ALA A 169 -1.50 1.52 -9.00
N TRP A 170 -0.20 1.77 -9.15
CA TRP A 170 0.73 0.79 -9.73
C TRP A 170 0.79 -0.51 -8.92
N THR A 171 0.78 -0.41 -7.60
CA THR A 171 0.86 -1.58 -6.71
C THR A 171 -0.44 -2.36 -6.67
N GLY A 172 -1.57 -1.68 -6.41
CA GLY A 172 -2.85 -2.32 -6.16
C GLY A 172 -3.70 -2.55 -7.41
N ARG A 173 -3.86 -1.54 -8.26
CA ARG A 173 -4.79 -1.61 -9.40
C ARG A 173 -4.19 -2.26 -10.63
N VAL A 174 -2.94 -1.95 -10.92
CA VAL A 174 -2.24 -2.44 -12.12
C VAL A 174 -1.43 -3.71 -11.85
N GLY A 175 -1.06 -3.97 -10.59
CA GLY A 175 -0.26 -5.14 -10.21
C GLY A 175 1.19 -5.08 -10.72
N GLN A 176 1.74 -3.87 -10.91
CA GLN A 176 3.14 -3.64 -11.32
C GLN A 176 3.91 -2.88 -10.23
N PRO A 177 4.19 -3.53 -9.07
CA PRO A 177 4.82 -2.87 -7.92
C PRO A 177 6.19 -2.26 -8.26
N ALA A 178 6.94 -2.80 -9.23
CA ALA A 178 8.21 -2.22 -9.65
C ALA A 178 8.09 -0.76 -10.11
N LYS A 179 6.98 -0.39 -10.77
CA LYS A 179 6.72 0.98 -11.23
C LYS A 179 6.28 1.92 -10.11
N ALA A 180 5.82 1.39 -8.97
CA ALA A 180 5.45 2.19 -7.81
C ALA A 180 6.64 2.74 -7.03
N ILE A 181 7.82 2.10 -7.15
CA ILE A 181 9.01 2.42 -6.31
C ILE A 181 9.46 3.87 -6.53
N ALA A 182 9.63 4.29 -7.78
CA ALA A 182 10.14 5.62 -8.10
C ALA A 182 9.22 6.76 -7.61
N PRO A 183 7.90 6.78 -7.90
CA PRO A 183 7.02 7.83 -7.40
C PRO A 183 6.87 7.80 -5.87
N ALA A 184 6.86 6.62 -5.24
CA ALA A 184 6.82 6.53 -3.77
C ALA A 184 8.06 7.15 -3.11
N LEU A 185 9.26 6.83 -3.60
CA LEU A 185 10.51 7.43 -3.09
C LEU A 185 10.61 8.92 -3.41
N ALA A 186 10.09 9.36 -4.57
CA ALA A 186 10.02 10.77 -4.91
C ALA A 186 9.14 11.55 -3.91
N ALA A 187 7.98 11.01 -3.53
CA ALA A 187 7.16 11.59 -2.47
C ALA A 187 7.86 11.57 -1.12
N ALA A 188 8.50 10.44 -0.77
CA ALA A 188 9.12 10.24 0.54
C ALA A 188 10.31 11.18 0.81
N ARG A 189 11.10 11.49 -0.23
CA ARG A 189 12.32 12.31 -0.13
C ARG A 189 12.09 13.79 -0.36
N ASP A 190 10.93 14.21 -0.86
CA ASP A 190 10.70 15.61 -1.20
C ASP A 190 10.37 16.44 0.05
N PRO A 191 11.25 17.35 0.50
CA PRO A 191 11.01 18.14 1.71
C PRO A 191 9.81 19.09 1.59
N ARG A 192 9.31 19.36 0.37
CA ARG A 192 8.14 20.22 0.11
C ARG A 192 6.82 19.48 0.29
N VAL A 193 6.85 18.16 0.36
CA VAL A 193 5.68 17.31 0.62
C VAL A 193 5.43 17.24 2.12
N GLU A 194 4.17 17.22 2.55
CA GLU A 194 3.79 17.15 3.96
C GLU A 194 4.39 15.92 4.64
N ARG A 195 4.80 16.03 5.92
CA ARG A 195 5.47 14.93 6.64
C ARG A 195 4.67 13.62 6.61
N ALA A 196 3.35 13.67 6.84
CA ALA A 196 2.50 12.50 6.80
C ALA A 196 2.50 11.80 5.43
N GLN A 197 2.52 12.60 4.34
CA GLN A 197 2.62 12.10 2.97
C GLN A 197 4.01 11.49 2.69
N ARG A 198 5.08 12.07 3.23
CA ARG A 198 6.43 11.50 3.11
C ARG A 198 6.53 10.14 3.82
N ASP A 199 5.98 10.04 5.02
CA ASP A 199 5.95 8.79 5.79
C ASP A 199 5.17 7.71 5.03
N ALA A 200 4.01 8.06 4.45
CA ALA A 200 3.26 7.18 3.56
C ALA A 200 4.07 6.77 2.31
N GLY A 201 4.86 7.69 1.75
CA GLY A 201 5.77 7.41 0.64
C GLY A 201 6.83 6.36 0.99
N TRP A 202 7.40 6.42 2.19
CA TRP A 202 8.35 5.40 2.68
C TRP A 202 7.69 4.03 2.84
N ASP A 203 6.47 3.98 3.39
CA ASP A 203 5.72 2.74 3.55
C ASP A 203 5.35 2.11 2.19
N LEU A 204 4.87 2.91 1.23
CA LEU A 204 4.56 2.45 -0.12
C LEU A 204 5.82 1.97 -0.87
N ALA A 205 6.93 2.71 -0.77
CA ALA A 205 8.19 2.31 -1.39
C ALA A 205 8.68 0.96 -0.83
N TRP A 206 8.63 0.80 0.50
CA TRP A 206 8.96 -0.46 1.15
C TRP A 206 8.05 -1.61 0.70
N ALA A 207 6.73 -1.41 0.70
CA ALA A 207 5.77 -2.41 0.25
C ALA A 207 6.03 -2.85 -1.21
N ALA A 208 6.29 -1.89 -2.10
CA ALA A 208 6.61 -2.15 -3.50
C ALA A 208 7.93 -2.94 -3.68
N LEU A 209 8.99 -2.54 -2.97
CA LEU A 209 10.28 -3.24 -3.00
C LEU A 209 10.18 -4.66 -2.46
N ARG A 210 9.42 -4.86 -1.38
CA ARG A 210 9.14 -6.19 -0.82
C ARG A 210 8.35 -7.07 -1.78
N ALA A 211 7.34 -6.51 -2.46
CA ALA A 211 6.54 -7.23 -3.45
C ALA A 211 7.37 -7.69 -4.66
N VAL A 212 8.37 -6.90 -5.08
CA VAL A 212 9.32 -7.28 -6.15
C VAL A 212 10.42 -8.23 -5.64
N GLY A 213 10.61 -8.33 -4.32
CA GLY A 213 11.68 -9.15 -3.71
C GLY A 213 13.06 -8.48 -3.71
N ASP A 214 13.15 -7.19 -4.04
CA ASP A 214 14.42 -6.44 -4.12
C ASP A 214 14.81 -5.81 -2.77
N LEU A 215 15.11 -6.67 -1.79
CA LEU A 215 15.52 -6.22 -0.46
C LEU A 215 16.90 -5.53 -0.45
N ASP A 216 17.75 -5.81 -1.45
CA ASP A 216 19.06 -5.15 -1.58
C ASP A 216 18.88 -3.67 -1.90
N ARG A 217 17.99 -3.37 -2.85
CA ARG A 217 17.61 -2.00 -3.16
C ARG A 217 16.88 -1.33 -2.00
N ALA A 218 15.99 -2.04 -1.29
CA ALA A 218 15.37 -1.50 -0.07
C ALA A 218 16.41 -1.10 0.98
N ASN A 219 17.43 -1.92 1.19
CA ASN A 219 18.51 -1.58 2.11
C ASN A 219 19.26 -0.30 1.68
N ARG A 220 19.61 -0.19 0.40
CA ARG A 220 20.33 0.98 -0.14
C ARG A 220 19.49 2.25 -0.17
N GLU A 221 18.24 2.16 -0.61
CA GLU A 221 17.40 3.33 -0.86
C GLU A 221 16.57 3.77 0.35
N ILE A 222 16.32 2.89 1.32
CA ILE A 222 15.50 3.19 2.51
C ILE A 222 16.34 3.08 3.79
N ALA A 223 16.96 1.94 4.06
CA ALA A 223 17.63 1.72 5.36
C ALA A 223 18.89 2.59 5.57
N GLN A 224 19.52 3.01 4.47
CA GLN A 224 20.68 3.90 4.45
C GLN A 224 20.31 5.37 4.23
N ASP A 225 19.05 5.68 3.89
CA ASP A 225 18.62 7.05 3.63
C ASP A 225 18.45 7.83 4.95
N PRO A 226 19.12 8.98 5.14
CA PRO A 226 19.02 9.75 6.39
C PRO A 226 17.59 10.25 6.66
N GLY A 227 16.80 10.52 5.62
CA GLY A 227 15.44 11.04 5.72
C GLY A 227 14.36 9.99 6.03
N ALA A 228 14.67 8.69 5.95
CA ALA A 228 13.71 7.63 6.23
C ALA A 228 13.41 7.49 7.74
N PRO A 229 12.14 7.27 8.15
CA PRO A 229 11.77 7.04 9.54
C PRO A 229 12.46 5.81 10.15
N GLU A 230 12.93 5.90 11.39
CA GLU A 230 13.62 4.79 12.06
C GLU A 230 12.80 3.48 12.12
N PRO A 231 11.47 3.50 12.34
CA PRO A 231 10.67 2.27 12.26
C PRO A 231 10.77 1.57 10.90
N ILE A 232 10.81 2.32 9.79
CA ILE A 232 10.93 1.74 8.45
C ILE A 232 12.33 1.13 8.25
N LYS A 233 13.37 1.82 8.72
CA LYS A 233 14.76 1.34 8.63
C LYS A 233 14.93 0.01 9.36
N LYS A 234 14.36 -0.09 10.58
CA LYS A 234 14.36 -1.34 11.36
C LYS A 234 13.66 -2.47 10.62
N ARG A 235 12.48 -2.22 10.02
CA ARG A 235 11.75 -3.22 9.21
C ARG A 235 12.60 -3.72 8.03
N VAL A 236 13.19 -2.81 7.25
CA VAL A 236 14.04 -3.18 6.10
C VAL A 236 15.25 -4.00 6.54
N ARG A 237 15.99 -3.55 7.56
CA ARG A 237 17.18 -4.26 8.07
C ARG A 237 16.83 -5.66 8.58
N ARG A 238 15.68 -5.79 9.27
CA ARG A 238 15.15 -7.05 9.75
C ARG A 238 14.94 -8.03 8.58
N ASP A 239 14.20 -7.62 7.55
CA ASP A 239 13.92 -8.48 6.39
C ASP A 239 15.18 -8.83 5.58
N VAL A 240 16.13 -7.89 5.45
CA VAL A 240 17.45 -8.17 4.84
C VAL A 240 18.20 -9.22 5.64
N ARG A 241 18.26 -9.08 6.97
CA ARG A 241 18.90 -10.07 7.85
C ARG A 241 18.23 -11.43 7.74
N ARG A 242 16.89 -11.50 7.73
CA ARG A 242 16.14 -12.75 7.55
C ARG A 242 16.49 -13.44 6.23
N ARG A 243 16.51 -12.70 5.12
CA ARG A 243 16.89 -13.27 3.82
C ARG A 243 18.34 -13.78 3.82
N THR A 244 19.26 -13.05 4.45
CA THR A 244 20.65 -13.48 4.60
C THR A 244 20.74 -14.75 5.43
N LEU A 245 20.10 -14.79 6.61
CA LEU A 245 20.05 -15.96 7.49
C LEU A 245 19.43 -17.17 6.79
N GLN A 246 18.39 -16.96 5.97
CA GLN A 246 17.77 -18.02 5.19
C GLN A 246 18.75 -18.59 4.16
N ARG A 247 19.41 -17.73 3.36
CA ARG A 247 20.40 -18.16 2.38
C ARG A 247 21.57 -18.88 3.03
N THR A 248 22.14 -18.34 4.11
CA THR A 248 23.25 -18.97 4.82
C THR A 248 22.84 -20.31 5.43
N SER A 249 21.64 -20.38 6.03
CA SER A 249 21.12 -21.62 6.59
C SER A 249 20.87 -22.68 5.52
N THR A 250 20.31 -22.31 4.36
CA THR A 250 20.17 -23.22 3.22
C THR A 250 21.53 -23.73 2.73
N VAL A 251 22.52 -22.84 2.55
CA VAL A 251 23.87 -23.25 2.12
C VAL A 251 24.51 -24.20 3.14
N VAL A 252 24.44 -23.90 4.44
CA VAL A 252 24.99 -24.77 5.50
C VAL A 252 24.30 -26.12 5.51
N ALA A 253 22.97 -26.15 5.45
CA ALA A 253 22.21 -27.40 5.45
C ALA A 253 22.53 -28.26 4.21
N SER A 254 22.56 -27.65 3.01
CA SER A 254 22.89 -28.34 1.76
C SER A 254 24.34 -28.86 1.75
N ALA A 255 25.30 -28.04 2.18
CA ALA A 255 26.70 -28.44 2.24
C ALA A 255 26.92 -29.60 3.23
N THR A 256 26.26 -29.55 4.40
CA THR A 256 26.32 -30.63 5.40
C THR A 256 25.68 -31.91 4.88
N ALA A 257 24.54 -31.82 4.18
CA ALA A 257 23.90 -32.97 3.57
C ALA A 257 24.79 -33.64 2.50
N LEU A 258 25.41 -32.83 1.61
CA LEU A 258 26.33 -33.32 0.59
C LEU A 258 27.58 -33.95 1.21
N ALA A 259 28.18 -33.31 2.22
CA ALA A 259 29.31 -33.86 2.96
C ALA A 259 28.95 -35.16 3.68
N GLY A 260 27.73 -35.27 4.21
CA GLY A 260 27.20 -36.48 4.83
C GLY A 260 27.06 -37.63 3.85
N ALA A 261 26.51 -37.36 2.66
CA ALA A 261 26.40 -38.34 1.59
C ALA A 261 27.79 -38.83 1.13
N ALA A 262 28.74 -37.91 0.92
CA ALA A 262 30.11 -38.25 0.55
C ALA A 262 30.81 -39.08 1.65
N ALA A 263 30.64 -38.69 2.91
CA ALA A 263 31.16 -39.43 4.05
C ALA A 263 30.54 -40.83 4.16
N LEU A 264 29.24 -40.98 3.89
CA LEU A 264 28.55 -42.26 3.90
C LEU A 264 29.11 -43.19 2.81
N VAL A 265 29.23 -42.71 1.58
CA VAL A 265 29.83 -43.47 0.46
C VAL A 265 31.26 -43.89 0.81
N THR A 266 32.05 -42.98 1.40
CA THR A 266 33.42 -43.28 1.85
C THR A 266 33.45 -44.34 2.96
N ALA A 267 32.55 -44.25 3.93
CA ALA A 267 32.43 -45.22 5.02
C ALA A 267 32.05 -46.61 4.48
N ILE A 268 31.14 -46.69 3.51
CA ILE A 268 30.75 -47.94 2.84
C ILE A 268 31.94 -48.51 2.07
N GLY A 269 32.63 -47.70 1.26
CA GLY A 269 33.82 -48.11 0.51
C GLY A 269 34.95 -48.63 1.42
N ARG A 270 35.07 -48.09 2.63
CA ARG A 270 36.02 -48.55 3.67
C ARG A 270 35.53 -49.75 4.48
N ARG A 271 34.42 -50.39 4.08
CA ARG A 271 33.75 -51.50 4.80
C ARG A 271 33.36 -51.15 6.24
N ARG A 272 33.12 -49.87 6.53
CA ARG A 272 32.69 -49.33 7.83
C ARG A 272 31.22 -48.93 7.86
N GLY A 273 30.42 -49.39 6.90
CA GLY A 273 28.97 -49.12 6.85
C GLY A 273 28.23 -49.58 8.12
N ARG A 274 28.68 -50.67 8.76
CA ARG A 274 28.12 -51.13 10.05
C ARG A 274 28.23 -50.08 11.15
N VAL A 275 29.33 -49.31 11.21
CA VAL A 275 29.49 -48.24 12.20
C VAL A 275 28.41 -47.17 12.05
N VAL A 276 28.02 -46.86 10.81
CA VAL A 276 26.95 -45.89 10.53
C VAL A 276 25.60 -46.48 10.91
N LEU A 277 25.32 -47.73 10.52
CA LEU A 277 24.08 -48.42 10.85
C LEU A 277 23.90 -48.54 12.37
N ASP A 278 24.92 -49.01 13.10
CA ASP A 278 24.90 -49.16 14.55
C ASP A 278 24.69 -47.81 15.24
N ALA A 279 25.33 -46.75 14.74
CA ALA A 279 25.12 -45.40 15.28
C ALA A 279 23.68 -44.89 15.02
N ALA A 280 23.11 -45.21 13.87
CA ALA A 280 21.74 -44.83 13.50
C ALA A 280 20.67 -45.61 14.29
N THR A 281 20.95 -46.86 14.67
CA THR A 281 20.01 -47.73 15.41
C THR A 281 20.21 -47.74 16.91
N ARG A 282 21.18 -47.00 17.46
CA ARG A 282 21.39 -46.87 18.90
C ARG A 282 20.10 -46.40 19.58
N PRO A 283 19.52 -47.18 20.51
CA PRO A 283 18.20 -46.88 21.08
C PRO A 283 18.18 -45.52 21.79
N LEU A 284 19.26 -45.15 22.47
CA LEU A 284 19.38 -43.84 23.11
C LEU A 284 19.35 -42.68 22.08
N ALA A 285 19.99 -42.84 20.93
CA ALA A 285 20.00 -41.82 19.88
C ALA A 285 18.63 -41.70 19.21
N VAL A 286 17.99 -42.83 18.90
CA VAL A 286 16.62 -42.87 18.35
C VAL A 286 15.64 -42.24 19.34
N ALA A 287 15.71 -42.61 20.62
CA ALA A 287 14.87 -42.02 21.66
C ALA A 287 15.08 -40.50 21.75
N PHE A 288 16.34 -40.03 21.76
CA PHE A 288 16.64 -38.60 21.78
C PHE A 288 16.10 -37.85 20.55
N LEU A 289 16.26 -38.44 19.36
CA LEU A 289 15.80 -37.86 18.08
C LEU A 289 14.28 -37.82 17.95
N LEU A 290 13.55 -38.74 18.60
CA LEU A 290 12.09 -38.74 18.63
C LEU A 290 11.53 -37.84 19.75
N LEU A 291 12.14 -37.89 20.94
CA LEU A 291 11.67 -37.17 22.12
C LEU A 291 11.87 -35.66 21.98
N THR A 292 13.00 -35.21 21.43
CA THR A 292 13.30 -33.78 21.26
C THR A 292 12.24 -33.04 20.43
N PRO A 293 11.91 -33.45 19.19
CA PRO A 293 10.88 -32.79 18.40
C PRO A 293 9.47 -33.00 18.96
N LEU A 294 9.20 -34.13 19.64
CA LEU A 294 7.92 -34.36 20.31
C LEU A 294 7.72 -33.36 21.47
N LEU A 295 8.72 -33.21 22.34
CA LEU A 295 8.69 -32.23 23.43
C LEU A 295 8.59 -30.80 22.89
N ALA A 296 9.34 -30.47 21.84
CA ALA A 296 9.24 -29.17 21.19
C ALA A 296 7.83 -28.94 20.61
N ALA A 297 7.23 -29.95 19.98
CA ALA A 297 5.88 -29.87 19.44
C ALA A 297 4.83 -29.71 20.54
N VAL A 298 4.91 -30.48 21.62
CA VAL A 298 4.01 -30.37 22.79
C VAL A 298 4.13 -29.01 23.45
N LEU A 299 5.36 -28.52 23.64
CA LEU A 299 5.60 -27.21 24.24
C LEU A 299 5.06 -26.08 23.35
N ALA A 300 5.23 -26.20 22.04
CA ALA A 300 4.69 -25.25 21.08
C ALA A 300 3.15 -25.26 21.07
N ASP A 301 2.54 -26.44 21.11
CA ASP A 301 1.08 -26.60 21.12
C ASP A 301 0.44 -26.12 22.43
N ALA A 302 1.17 -26.22 23.55
CA ALA A 302 0.78 -25.65 24.83
C ALA A 302 0.78 -24.11 24.82
N TRP A 303 1.56 -23.48 23.94
CA TRP A 303 1.57 -22.03 23.75
C TRP A 303 0.45 -21.57 22.81
N ASP A 304 0.28 -22.24 21.67
CA ASP A 304 -0.78 -21.97 20.70
C ASP A 304 -1.15 -23.24 19.91
N ARG A 305 -2.46 -23.54 19.83
CA ARG A 305 -2.94 -24.81 19.25
C ARG A 305 -2.62 -24.89 17.76
N GLY A 306 -2.05 -26.01 17.34
CA GLY A 306 -1.63 -26.27 15.97
C GLY A 306 -0.15 -25.95 15.73
N MET A 307 0.54 -25.31 16.67
CA MET A 307 1.95 -24.94 16.49
C MET A 307 2.89 -26.15 16.42
N GLY A 308 2.53 -27.24 17.10
CA GLY A 308 3.37 -28.45 17.14
C GLY A 308 3.66 -29.04 15.76
N ALA A 309 2.72 -28.91 14.81
CA ALA A 309 2.88 -29.44 13.44
C ALA A 309 4.05 -28.79 12.67
N HIS A 310 4.46 -27.58 13.05
CA HIS A 310 5.60 -26.90 12.41
C HIS A 310 6.95 -27.47 12.81
N PHE A 311 7.03 -28.22 13.92
CA PHE A 311 8.29 -28.78 14.43
C PHE A 311 8.59 -30.19 13.90
N ALA A 312 7.65 -30.87 13.25
CA ALA A 312 7.91 -32.19 12.65
C ALA A 312 9.09 -32.22 11.65
N PRO A 313 9.28 -31.22 10.76
CA PRO A 313 10.46 -31.15 9.89
C PRO A 313 11.78 -30.99 10.67
N PHE A 314 11.76 -30.45 11.88
CA PHE A 314 12.94 -30.35 12.73
C PHE A 314 13.43 -31.73 13.18
N ALA A 315 12.51 -32.67 13.46
CA ALA A 315 12.84 -34.07 13.75
C ALA A 315 13.65 -34.71 12.63
N ALA A 316 13.17 -34.57 11.40
CA ALA A 316 13.83 -35.10 10.21
C ALA A 316 15.19 -34.46 9.98
N ALA A 317 15.32 -33.16 10.24
CA ALA A 317 16.60 -32.46 10.14
C ALA A 317 17.61 -32.93 11.20
N LEU A 318 17.18 -33.12 12.47
CA LEU A 318 18.02 -33.67 13.52
C LEU A 318 18.49 -35.10 13.20
N LEU A 319 17.60 -35.93 12.64
CA LEU A 319 17.96 -37.26 12.15
C LEU A 319 19.02 -37.17 11.04
N GLY A 320 18.85 -36.24 10.09
CA GLY A 320 19.85 -35.97 9.04
C GLY A 320 21.22 -35.58 9.61
N VAL A 321 21.26 -34.70 10.62
CA VAL A 321 22.50 -34.30 11.30
C VAL A 321 23.15 -35.47 12.04
N HIS A 322 22.34 -36.33 12.68
CA HIS A 322 22.84 -37.52 13.35
C HIS A 322 23.46 -38.51 12.36
N LEU A 323 22.80 -38.75 11.23
CA LEU A 323 23.32 -39.59 10.15
C LEU A 323 24.60 -38.99 9.54
N PHE A 324 24.68 -37.68 9.39
CA PHE A 324 25.91 -36.97 9.01
C PHE A 324 27.04 -37.27 10.00
N ALA A 325 26.82 -37.07 11.30
CA ALA A 325 27.85 -37.28 12.33
C ALA A 325 28.33 -38.75 12.38
N ALA A 326 27.40 -39.70 12.23
CA ALA A 326 27.69 -41.13 12.14
C ALA A 326 28.53 -41.46 10.89
N SER A 327 28.12 -40.94 9.73
CA SER A 327 28.82 -41.12 8.45
C SER A 327 30.22 -40.52 8.48
N TRP A 328 30.36 -39.32 9.05
CA TRP A 328 31.65 -38.63 9.21
C TRP A 328 32.62 -39.45 10.08
N ARG A 329 32.15 -39.97 11.22
CA ARG A 329 32.96 -40.86 12.08
C ARG A 329 33.36 -42.15 11.33
N GLY A 330 32.42 -42.75 10.59
CA GLY A 330 32.70 -43.95 9.78
C GLY A 330 33.77 -43.70 8.71
N ALA A 331 33.70 -42.55 8.03
CA ALA A 331 34.63 -42.15 6.99
C ALA A 331 36.03 -41.90 7.54
N PHE A 332 36.18 -41.03 8.55
CA PHE A 332 37.49 -40.52 8.98
C PHE A 332 38.09 -41.26 10.20
N GLY A 333 37.30 -42.07 10.91
CA GLY A 333 37.73 -42.75 12.14
C GLY A 333 38.06 -41.78 13.28
N ASP A 334 38.64 -42.32 14.38
CA ASP A 334 38.88 -41.54 15.61
C ASP A 334 40.24 -40.83 15.66
N ARG A 335 41.14 -41.12 14.72
CA ARG A 335 42.58 -40.78 14.82
C ARG A 335 42.88 -39.30 14.57
N ALA A 336 42.10 -38.59 13.76
CA ALA A 336 42.35 -37.18 13.46
C ALA A 336 41.47 -36.25 14.32
N ARG A 337 42.06 -35.65 15.37
CA ARG A 337 41.36 -34.67 16.24
C ARG A 337 40.73 -33.53 15.44
N ALA A 338 41.44 -33.02 14.42
CA ALA A 338 40.96 -31.96 13.55
C ALA A 338 39.69 -32.36 12.77
N ALA A 339 39.65 -33.58 12.21
CA ALA A 339 38.46 -34.07 11.50
C ALA A 339 37.26 -34.21 12.44
N ARG A 340 37.48 -34.67 13.69
CA ARG A 340 36.40 -34.74 14.70
C ARG A 340 35.85 -33.36 15.05
N MET A 341 36.73 -32.37 15.24
CA MET A 341 36.32 -30.99 15.52
C MET A 341 35.54 -30.39 14.34
N ALA A 342 36.02 -30.58 13.10
CA ALA A 342 35.35 -30.09 11.90
C ALA A 342 33.95 -30.71 11.73
N GLY A 343 33.83 -32.03 11.89
CA GLY A 343 32.53 -32.70 11.83
C GLY A 343 31.58 -32.25 12.95
N GLY A 344 32.09 -32.06 14.17
CA GLY A 344 31.29 -31.53 15.29
C GLY A 344 30.78 -30.12 15.03
N LEU A 345 31.64 -29.22 14.55
CA LEU A 345 31.26 -27.85 14.19
C LEU A 345 30.23 -27.82 13.05
N ALA A 346 30.44 -28.62 12.00
CA ALA A 346 29.50 -28.73 10.88
C ALA A 346 28.12 -29.23 11.35
N ALA A 347 28.09 -30.25 12.22
CA ALA A 347 26.84 -30.75 12.80
C ALA A 347 26.13 -29.67 13.64
N ALA A 348 26.86 -28.95 14.49
CA ALA A 348 26.29 -27.86 15.29
C ALA A 348 25.69 -26.74 14.43
N LEU A 349 26.42 -26.29 13.40
CA LEU A 349 25.95 -25.30 12.44
C LEU A 349 24.73 -25.80 11.66
N ALA A 350 24.70 -27.08 11.30
CA ALA A 350 23.55 -27.69 10.61
C ALA A 350 22.29 -27.73 11.48
N VAL A 351 22.41 -27.97 12.80
CA VAL A 351 21.27 -27.89 13.73
C VAL A 351 20.73 -26.47 13.79
N ILE A 352 21.60 -25.46 13.93
CA ILE A 352 21.19 -24.04 13.97
C ILE A 352 20.50 -23.65 12.66
N ALA A 353 21.09 -24.03 11.52
CA ALA A 353 20.52 -23.79 10.21
C ALA A 353 19.15 -24.45 10.04
N ALA A 354 19.01 -25.71 10.46
CA ALA A 354 17.75 -26.44 10.42
C ALA A 354 16.68 -25.77 11.29
N ALA A 355 17.03 -25.36 12.52
CA ALA A 355 16.12 -24.65 13.41
C ALA A 355 15.61 -23.36 12.77
N TYR A 356 16.52 -22.55 12.19
CA TYR A 356 16.13 -21.33 11.49
C TYR A 356 15.20 -21.60 10.31
N LEU A 357 15.51 -22.59 9.46
CA LEU A 357 14.69 -22.93 8.29
C LEU A 357 13.29 -23.43 8.70
N VAL A 358 13.16 -24.14 9.81
CA VAL A 358 11.88 -24.56 10.38
C VAL A 358 11.07 -23.35 10.85
N LEU A 359 11.68 -22.44 11.60
CA LEU A 359 11.03 -21.21 12.07
C LEU A 359 10.60 -20.31 10.90
N ALA A 360 11.46 -20.14 9.89
CA ALA A 360 11.14 -19.37 8.68
C ALA A 360 9.97 -20.00 7.90
N ARG A 361 9.90 -21.34 7.84
CA ARG A 361 8.77 -22.04 7.21
C ARG A 361 7.49 -21.90 8.03
N ALA A 362 7.57 -21.87 9.35
CA ALA A 362 6.43 -21.62 10.22
C ALA A 362 5.89 -20.19 10.01
N GLU A 363 6.77 -19.20 9.90
CA GLU A 363 6.39 -17.82 9.63
C GLU A 363 5.71 -17.64 8.27
N ALA A 364 6.20 -18.31 7.23
CA ALA A 364 5.55 -18.32 5.92
C ALA A 364 4.12 -18.91 5.94
N ARG A 365 3.76 -19.65 7.00
CA ARG A 365 2.41 -20.21 7.22
C ARG A 365 1.55 -19.36 8.15
N GLY A 366 2.00 -18.14 8.49
CA GLY A 366 1.23 -17.18 9.28
C GLY A 366 1.52 -17.21 10.78
N THR A 367 2.58 -17.89 11.24
CA THR A 367 2.95 -17.94 12.66
C THR A 367 4.12 -16.98 12.93
N PRO A 368 3.94 -15.86 13.64
CA PRO A 368 4.96 -14.80 13.75
C PRO A 368 6.12 -15.14 14.72
N LEU A 369 6.65 -16.36 14.65
CA LEU A 369 7.70 -16.86 15.54
C LEU A 369 9.01 -16.08 15.39
N LEU A 370 9.45 -15.76 14.18
CA LEU A 370 10.68 -15.00 14.01
C LEU A 370 10.52 -13.56 14.52
N GLU A 371 9.33 -12.97 14.40
CA GLU A 371 9.08 -11.62 14.89
C GLU A 371 9.19 -11.51 16.41
N SER A 372 8.79 -12.54 17.17
CA SER A 372 8.93 -12.54 18.64
C SER A 372 10.39 -12.62 19.11
N PHE A 373 11.29 -13.20 18.30
CA PHE A 373 12.74 -13.16 18.54
C PHE A 373 13.39 -11.84 18.08
N GLY A 374 12.58 -10.87 17.63
CA GLY A 374 13.09 -9.66 16.97
C GLY A 374 13.85 -9.98 15.69
N LEU A 375 13.67 -11.20 15.14
CA LEU A 375 14.35 -11.68 13.96
C LEU A 375 13.72 -11.14 12.70
#